data_AF-A0A924MUQ5-F1
#
_entry.id   AF-A0A924MUQ5-F1
#
_cell.length_a   1.000
_cell.length_b   1.000
_cell.length_c   1.000
_cell.angle_alpha   90.00
_cell.angle_beta   90.00
_cell.angle_gamma   90.00
#
_symmetry.space_group_name_H-M   'P 1'
#
loop_
_entity.id
_entity.type
_entity.pdbx_description
1 polymer ?
#
loop_
_entity_poly.entity_id
_entity_poly.type
_entity_poly.pdbx_seq_one_letter_code
_entity_poly.pdbx_strand_id
1 'polypeptide(L)'
;LLLDEPFGALDALTRGTIQDELLRICAETHQTVFMITHDVDEACLLADRILLMSNGPQARVAEIVRNTMPRDRQRATLHHDPQFYRVRNHLVDFLVSRSKELSHGRAPAVPPVVEPGLASPEASLNTTNVVSLKERLA
;
A
#
# COMPACT_ATOMS: atom_id res chain seq x y z
N LEU A 1 -1.40 -15.70 -0.94
CA LEU A 1 -1.64 -15.50 0.50
C LEU A 1 -2.58 -14.30 0.67
N LEU A 2 -3.59 -14.39 1.53
CA LEU A 2 -4.45 -13.26 1.91
C LEU A 2 -4.25 -12.98 3.39
N LEU A 3 -3.94 -11.73 3.76
CA LEU A 3 -3.69 -11.30 5.13
C LEU A 3 -4.59 -10.10 5.46
N ASP A 4 -5.25 -10.13 6.62
CA ASP A 4 -6.09 -9.03 7.09
C ASP A 4 -5.52 -8.50 8.41
N GLU A 5 -4.94 -7.30 8.37
CA GLU A 5 -4.28 -6.64 9.51
C GLU A 5 -3.26 -7.54 10.26
N PRO A 6 -2.30 -8.19 9.55
CA PRO A 6 -1.46 -9.24 10.13
C PRO A 6 -0.52 -8.76 11.24
N PHE A 7 -0.23 -7.46 11.30
CA PHE A 7 0.75 -6.87 12.21
C PHE A 7 0.14 -6.02 13.32
N GLY A 8 -1.17 -5.74 13.27
CA GLY A 8 -1.83 -4.78 14.16
C GLY A 8 -1.77 -5.14 15.65
N ALA A 9 -1.66 -6.44 15.97
CA ALA A 9 -1.59 -6.94 17.35
C ALA A 9 -0.15 -7.11 17.89
N LEU A 10 0.87 -6.81 17.09
CA LEU A 10 2.28 -7.03 17.44
C LEU A 10 2.93 -5.76 18.01
N ASP A 11 3.84 -5.95 18.97
CA ASP A 11 4.75 -4.89 19.42
C ASP A 11 5.74 -4.49 18.32
N ALA A 12 6.38 -3.33 18.47
CA ALA A 12 7.19 -2.72 17.41
C ALA A 12 8.42 -3.56 16.98
N LEU A 13 9.02 -4.32 17.90
CA LEU A 13 10.18 -5.17 17.62
C LEU A 13 9.73 -6.44 16.91
N THR A 14 8.76 -7.16 17.48
CA THR A 14 8.22 -8.39 16.88
C THR A 14 7.63 -8.10 15.50
N ARG A 15 6.94 -6.97 15.34
CA ARG A 15 6.40 -6.52 14.05
C ARG A 15 7.48 -6.42 12.98
N GLY A 16 8.62 -5.80 13.30
CA GLY A 16 9.73 -5.68 12.36
C GLY A 16 10.23 -7.04 11.89
N THR A 17 10.47 -7.94 12.84
CA THR A 17 10.94 -9.29 12.54
C THR A 17 9.97 -10.05 11.63
N ILE A 18 8.66 -10.01 11.91
CA ILE A 18 7.68 -10.73 11.08
C ILE A 18 7.51 -10.08 9.70
N GLN A 19 7.63 -8.75 9.59
CA GLN A 19 7.63 -8.06 8.30
C GLN A 19 8.81 -8.50 7.42
N ASP A 20 10.01 -8.58 8.00
CA ASP A 20 11.21 -9.03 7.29
C ASP A 20 11.10 -10.50 6.86
N GLU A 21 10.56 -11.36 7.73
CA GLU A 21 10.28 -12.77 7.37
C GLU A 21 9.22 -12.89 6.26
N LEU A 22 8.18 -12.06 6.28
CA LEU A 22 7.18 -12.03 5.21
C LEU A 22 7.84 -11.67 3.87
N LEU A 23 8.67 -10.62 3.83
CA LEU A 23 9.41 -10.22 2.63
C LEU A 23 10.31 -11.36 2.13
N ARG A 24 11.04 -12.01 3.03
CA ARG A 24 11.92 -13.15 2.71
C ARG A 24 11.13 -14.31 2.10
N ILE A 25 10.04 -14.73 2.74
CA ILE A 25 9.19 -15.83 2.24
C ILE A 25 8.59 -15.47 0.88
N CYS A 26 8.14 -14.24 0.68
CA CYS A 26 7.60 -13.79 -0.61
C CYS A 26 8.65 -13.84 -1.71
N ALA A 27 9.90 -13.41 -1.41
CA ALA A 27 11.01 -13.43 -2.35
C ALA A 27 11.43 -14.87 -2.71
N GLU A 28 11.46 -15.78 -1.74
CA GLU A 28 11.82 -17.19 -1.97
C GLU A 28 10.73 -17.93 -2.75
N THR A 29 9.47 -17.80 -2.31
CA THR A 29 8.36 -18.60 -2.83
C THR A 29 7.69 -18.02 -4.08
N HIS A 30 7.98 -16.76 -4.40
CA HIS A 30 7.33 -16.00 -5.48
C HIS A 30 5.79 -15.99 -5.38
N GLN A 31 5.26 -16.19 -4.18
CA GLN A 31 3.83 -16.19 -3.93
C GLN A 31 3.28 -14.76 -4.01
N THR A 32 2.10 -14.62 -4.62
CA THR A 32 1.35 -13.37 -4.57
C THR A 32 0.73 -13.19 -3.19
N VAL A 33 1.03 -12.07 -2.55
CA VAL A 33 0.43 -11.67 -1.26
C VAL A 33 -0.50 -10.50 -1.47
N PHE A 34 -1.71 -10.64 -0.92
CA PHE A 34 -2.66 -9.56 -0.76
C PHE A 34 -2.82 -9.29 0.74
N MET A 35 -2.55 -8.07 1.17
CA MET A 35 -2.63 -7.69 2.57
C MET A 35 -3.56 -6.50 2.74
N ILE A 36 -4.34 -6.49 3.82
CA ILE A 36 -5.06 -5.31 4.29
C ILE A 36 -4.28 -4.74 5.48
N THR A 37 -3.98 -3.44 5.45
CA THR A 37 -3.36 -2.73 6.58
C THR A 37 -3.94 -1.32 6.68
N HIS A 38 -3.97 -0.76 7.87
CA HIS A 38 -4.25 0.65 8.11
C HIS A 38 -2.98 1.52 8.22
N ASP A 39 -1.79 0.90 8.17
CA ASP A 39 -0.51 1.57 8.33
C ASP A 39 0.11 1.91 6.95
N VAL A 40 0.33 3.21 6.73
CA VAL A 40 0.91 3.74 5.49
C VAL A 40 2.37 3.32 5.32
N ASP A 41 3.14 3.25 6.41
CA ASP A 41 4.55 2.90 6.37
C ASP A 41 4.71 1.40 6.04
N GLU A 42 3.80 0.55 6.53
CA GLU A 42 3.72 -0.87 6.13
C GLU A 42 3.43 -1.03 4.64
N ALA A 43 2.47 -0.27 4.11
CA ALA A 43 2.16 -0.29 2.69
C ALA A 43 3.35 0.19 1.84
N CYS A 44 4.08 1.20 2.30
CA CYS A 44 5.30 1.69 1.64
C CYS A 44 6.41 0.63 1.64
N LEU A 45 6.59 -0.08 2.76
CA LEU A 45 7.63 -1.10 2.93
C LEU A 45 7.33 -2.37 2.11
N LEU A 46 6.10 -2.88 2.20
CA LEU A 46 5.77 -4.25 1.76
C LEU A 46 5.14 -4.34 0.37
N ALA A 47 4.53 -3.26 -0.13
CA ALA A 47 3.69 -3.32 -1.33
C ALA A 47 4.43 -2.93 -2.61
N ASP A 48 4.20 -3.69 -3.68
CA ASP A 48 4.48 -3.20 -5.04
C ASP A 48 3.37 -2.27 -5.53
N ARG A 49 2.12 -2.57 -5.15
CA ARG A 49 0.92 -1.80 -5.49
C ARG A 49 0.07 -1.60 -4.27
N ILE A 50 -0.46 -0.39 -4.13
CA ILE A 50 -1.26 0.03 -2.99
C ILE A 50 -2.63 0.42 -3.52
N LEU A 51 -3.65 -0.30 -3.10
CA LEU A 51 -5.05 -0.03 -3.45
C LEU A 51 -5.65 0.85 -2.36
N LEU A 52 -5.95 2.09 -2.75
CA LEU A 52 -6.63 3.03 -1.88
C LEU A 52 -8.14 2.87 -2.07
N MET A 53 -8.85 2.72 -0.95
CA MET A 53 -10.30 2.54 -0.96
C MET A 53 -11.03 3.83 -0.60
N SER A 54 -12.23 4.02 -1.14
CA SER A 54 -13.17 5.04 -0.68
C SER A 54 -13.84 4.65 0.64
N ASN A 55 -14.36 5.63 1.37
CA ASN A 55 -14.98 5.37 2.68
C ASN A 55 -16.45 4.90 2.58
N GLY A 56 -16.90 4.21 3.64
CA GLY A 56 -18.29 3.86 3.89
C GLY A 56 -18.73 2.47 3.41
N PRO A 57 -20.02 2.11 3.59
CA PRO A 57 -20.56 0.77 3.34
C PRO A 57 -20.56 0.35 1.86
N GLN A 58 -20.30 1.28 0.93
CA GLN A 58 -20.15 1.04 -0.51
C GLN A 58 -18.71 1.35 -0.96
N ALA A 59 -17.73 1.04 -0.10
CA ALA A 59 -16.31 1.25 -0.37
C ALA A 59 -15.88 0.51 -1.64
N ARG A 60 -15.20 1.22 -2.54
CA ARG A 60 -14.60 0.67 -3.75
C ARG A 60 -13.14 1.08 -3.81
N VAL A 61 -12.37 0.41 -4.66
CA VAL A 61 -11.03 0.89 -5.01
C VAL A 61 -11.20 2.24 -5.70
N ALA A 62 -10.61 3.26 -5.12
CA ALA A 62 -10.66 4.62 -5.62
C ALA A 62 -9.42 4.95 -6.45
N GLU A 63 -8.27 4.36 -6.11
CA GLU A 63 -7.01 4.63 -6.78
C GLU A 63 -6.04 3.46 -6.58
N ILE A 64 -5.18 3.22 -7.58
CA ILE A 64 -4.11 2.24 -7.52
C ILE A 64 -2.78 2.98 -7.58
N VAL A 65 -2.05 2.99 -6.47
CA VAL A 65 -0.73 3.59 -6.39
C VAL A 65 0.31 2.52 -6.68
N ARG A 66 1.14 2.73 -7.70
CA ARG A 66 2.34 1.92 -7.92
C ARG A 66 3.44 2.47 -7.03
N ASN A 67 4.04 1.58 -6.24
CA ASN A 67 5.15 1.96 -5.39
C ASN A 67 6.40 2.10 -6.26
N THR A 68 6.91 3.33 -6.36
CA THR A 68 8.03 3.71 -7.23
C THR A 68 9.41 3.43 -6.61
N MET A 69 9.45 2.92 -5.37
CA MET A 69 10.69 2.50 -4.70
C MET A 69 11.15 1.11 -5.17
N PRO A 70 12.47 0.81 -5.15
CA PRO A 70 13.03 -0.52 -5.47
C PRO A 70 12.38 -1.65 -4.67
N ARG A 71 12.40 -2.90 -5.13
CA ARG A 71 11.74 -4.02 -4.41
C ARG A 71 12.49 -4.50 -3.17
N ASP A 72 13.80 -4.30 -3.12
CA ASP A 72 14.70 -4.71 -2.04
C ASP A 72 14.68 -3.73 -0.85
N ARG A 73 13.49 -3.24 -0.51
CA ARG A 73 13.27 -2.29 0.59
C ARG A 73 13.63 -2.91 1.92
N GLN A 74 14.37 -2.15 2.72
CA GLN A 74 14.69 -2.48 4.09
C GLN A 74 14.16 -1.39 5.00
N ARG A 75 13.54 -1.79 6.11
CA ARG A 75 12.95 -0.86 7.08
C ARG A 75 13.96 0.20 7.55
N ALA A 76 15.22 -0.20 7.74
CA ALA A 76 16.28 0.69 8.20
C ALA A 76 16.71 1.76 7.19
N THR A 77 16.54 1.52 5.88
CA THR A 77 17.03 2.43 4.82
C THR A 77 15.90 3.07 4.02
N LEU A 78 14.65 2.62 4.20
CA LEU A 78 13.49 3.04 3.42
C LEU A 78 13.34 4.58 3.36
N HIS A 79 13.53 5.25 4.50
CA HIS A 79 13.38 6.70 4.62
C HIS A 79 14.46 7.51 3.89
N HIS A 80 15.57 6.87 3.48
CA HIS A 80 16.60 7.49 2.66
C HIS A 80 16.24 7.50 1.17
N ASP A 81 15.24 6.73 0.74
CA ASP A 81 14.81 6.71 -0.66
C ASP A 81 14.10 8.04 -1.01
N PRO A 82 14.52 8.75 -2.09
CA PRO A 82 13.88 9.99 -2.51
C PRO A 82 12.38 9.87 -2.83
N GLN A 83 11.90 8.68 -3.18
CA GLN A 83 10.49 8.40 -3.48
C GLN A 83 9.67 8.11 -2.22
N PHE A 84 10.30 7.78 -1.08
CA PHE A 84 9.58 7.40 0.13
C PHE A 84 8.55 8.45 0.56
N TYR A 85 8.99 9.69 0.76
CA TYR A 85 8.09 10.77 1.14
C TYR A 85 7.08 11.12 0.05
N ARG A 86 7.40 10.89 -1.24
CA ARG A 86 6.48 11.18 -2.34
C ARG A 86 5.32 10.20 -2.36
N VAL A 87 5.61 8.91 -2.24
CA VAL A 87 4.59 7.87 -2.11
C VAL A 87 3.82 8.06 -0.82
N ARG A 88 4.51 8.18 0.32
CA ARG A 88 3.88 8.32 1.64
C ARG A 88 2.94 9.52 1.73
N ASN A 89 3.38 10.70 1.30
CA ASN A 89 2.55 11.90 1.35
C ASN A 89 1.33 11.75 0.46
N HIS A 90 1.48 11.18 -0.73
CA HIS A 90 0.36 10.90 -1.63
C HIS A 90 -0.69 9.98 -0.99
N LEU A 91 -0.24 8.92 -0.30
CA LEU A 91 -1.14 8.02 0.43
C LEU A 91 -1.88 8.74 1.57
N VAL A 92 -1.14 9.52 2.38
CA VAL A 92 -1.72 10.28 3.50
C VAL A 92 -2.71 11.33 3.01
N ASP A 93 -2.36 12.11 2.00
CA ASP A 93 -3.22 13.14 1.42
C ASP A 93 -4.51 12.54 0.87
N PHE A 94 -4.42 11.37 0.22
CA PHE A 94 -5.60 10.65 -0.22
C PHE A 94 -6.49 10.25 0.96
N LEU A 95 -5.93 9.65 2.01
CA LEU A 95 -6.68 9.17 3.17
C LEU A 95 -7.33 10.30 3.95
N VAL A 96 -6.68 11.46 4.06
CA VAL A 96 -7.20 12.60 4.83
C VAL A 96 -8.26 13.39 4.06
N SER A 97 -8.01 13.67 2.77
CA SER A 97 -8.82 14.61 2.00
C SER A 97 -9.77 13.91 1.03
N ARG A 98 -9.27 12.97 0.23
CA ARG A 98 -10.00 12.42 -0.94
C ARG A 98 -10.90 11.24 -0.58
N SER A 99 -10.55 10.47 0.44
CA SER A 99 -11.34 9.30 0.90
C SER A 99 -12.77 9.68 1.27
N LYS A 100 -12.96 10.85 1.92
CA LYS A 100 -14.24 11.41 2.31
C LYS A 100 -15.06 11.87 1.12
N GLU A 101 -14.43 12.58 0.18
CA GLU A 101 -15.09 13.07 -1.05
C GLU A 101 -15.63 11.94 -1.92
N LEU A 102 -14.91 10.81 -1.96
CA LEU A 102 -15.25 9.64 -2.77
C LEU A 102 -16.20 8.65 -2.07
N SER A 103 -16.73 9.01 -0.91
CA SER A 103 -17.68 8.19 -0.15
C SER A 103 -19.02 7.99 -0.90
N HIS A 104 -19.83 7.05 -0.40
CA HIS A 104 -21.19 6.79 -0.92
C HIS A 104 -21.21 6.38 -2.41
N GLY A 105 -20.23 5.59 -2.84
CA GLY A 105 -20.17 5.06 -4.20
C GLY A 105 -19.74 6.08 -5.26
N ARG A 106 -19.15 7.20 -4.86
CA ARG A 106 -18.59 8.21 -5.78
C ARG A 106 -17.21 7.88 -6.31
N ALA A 107 -16.59 6.80 -5.81
CA ALA A 107 -15.37 6.25 -6.37
C ALA A 107 -15.55 5.90 -7.85
N PRO A 108 -14.53 6.15 -8.70
CA PRO A 108 -14.60 5.88 -10.12
C PRO A 108 -14.80 4.37 -10.39
N ALA A 109 -15.54 4.04 -11.46
CA ALA A 109 -15.74 2.65 -11.86
C ALA A 109 -14.44 1.97 -12.31
N VAL A 110 -13.52 2.75 -12.89
CA VAL A 110 -12.17 2.34 -13.25
C VAL A 110 -11.19 3.17 -12.42
N PRO A 111 -10.51 2.58 -11.43
CA PRO A 111 -9.57 3.32 -10.60
C PRO A 111 -8.36 3.78 -11.41
N PRO A 112 -7.96 5.06 -11.33
CA PRO A 112 -6.73 5.52 -11.96
C PRO A 112 -5.51 4.83 -11.33
N VAL A 113 -4.49 4.61 -12.16
CA VAL A 113 -3.18 4.13 -11.71
C VAL A 113 -2.24 5.33 -11.64
N VAL A 114 -1.59 5.53 -10.50
CA VAL A 114 -0.68 6.65 -10.26
C VAL A 114 0.69 6.15 -9.81
N GLU A 115 1.72 6.91 -10.17
CA GLU A 115 3.13 6.63 -9.85
C GLU A 115 3.73 7.88 -9.18
N PRO A 116 3.53 8.08 -7.87
CA PRO A 116 3.97 9.28 -7.19
C PRO A 116 5.48 9.49 -7.37
N GLY A 117 5.84 10.71 -7.76
CA GLY A 117 7.24 11.12 -7.86
C GLY A 117 8.00 10.66 -9.10
N LEU A 118 7.33 10.01 -10.06
CA LEU A 118 7.81 9.87 -11.42
C LEU A 118 6.90 10.70 -12.34
N ALA A 119 7.50 11.44 -13.29
CA ALA A 119 6.72 11.95 -14.41
C ALA A 119 6.29 10.72 -15.22
N SER A 120 4.98 10.47 -15.36
CA SER A 120 4.46 9.28 -16.04
C SER A 120 5.12 9.11 -17.41
N PRO A 121 5.61 7.90 -17.74
CA PRO A 121 4.87 7.08 -18.71
C PRO A 121 5.05 5.54 -18.60
N GLU A 122 4.00 4.83 -19.02
CA GLU A 122 4.02 3.49 -19.63
C GLU A 122 4.56 2.28 -18.83
N ALA A 123 3.64 1.70 -18.07
CA ALA A 123 3.30 0.26 -18.07
C ALA A 123 4.41 -0.76 -18.42
N SER A 124 5.28 -1.07 -17.45
CA SER A 124 5.81 -2.43 -17.31
C SER A 124 5.08 -3.14 -16.15
N LEU A 125 4.15 -4.02 -16.51
CA LEU A 125 3.49 -4.95 -15.60
C LEU A 125 4.39 -6.19 -15.47
N ASN A 126 5.01 -6.41 -14.30
CA ASN A 126 5.39 -7.78 -13.92
C ASN A 126 5.37 -7.98 -12.40
N THR A 127 4.48 -8.92 -12.01
CA THR A 127 4.27 -9.55 -10.68
C THR A 127 3.89 -8.57 -9.55
N THR A 128 2.82 -8.86 -8.82
CA THR A 128 2.01 -7.85 -8.12
C THR A 128 1.76 -8.24 -6.67
N ASN A 129 2.49 -7.66 -5.71
CA ASN A 129 2.04 -7.63 -4.31
C ASN A 129 1.11 -6.43 -4.11
N VAL A 130 -0.12 -6.69 -3.64
CA VAL A 130 -1.16 -5.67 -3.44
C VAL A 130 -1.44 -5.48 -1.97
N VAL A 131 -1.29 -4.26 -1.48
CA VAL A 131 -1.70 -3.87 -0.13
C VAL A 131 -2.92 -2.94 -0.22
N SER A 132 -4.00 -3.23 0.49
CA SER A 132 -5.25 -2.45 0.50
C SER A 132 -5.43 -1.74 1.84
N LEU A 133 -5.68 -0.44 1.82
CA LEU A 133 -5.98 0.35 3.03
C LEU A 133 -7.49 0.44 3.30
N LYS A 134 -7.93 0.08 4.51
CA LYS A 134 -9.33 0.29 4.98
C LYS A 134 -9.34 1.03 6.33
N GLU A 135 -9.97 2.20 6.39
CA GLU A 135 -10.38 2.81 7.65
C GLU A 135 -11.58 2.06 8.24
N ARG A 136 -11.43 1.54 9.46
CA ARG A 136 -12.55 1.10 10.30
C ARG A 136 -13.18 2.34 10.95
N LEU A 137 -14.37 2.72 10.50
CA LEU A 137 -15.30 3.48 11.36
C LEU A 137 -15.93 2.50 12.36
N ALA A 138 -15.90 2.91 13.62
CA ALA A 138 -16.45 2.20 14.78
C ALA A 138 -17.94 1.86 14.63
#